data_AF-A0A1Y3MR19-F1
#
_entry.id   AF-A0A1Y3MR19-F1
#
_cell.length_a   1.000
_cell.length_b   1.000
_cell.length_c   1.000
_cell.angle_alpha   90.00
_cell.angle_beta   90.00
_cell.angle_gamma   90.00
#
_symmetry.space_group_name_H-M   'P 1'
#
loop_
_entity.id
_entity.type
_entity.pdbx_description
1 polymer ?
#
loop_
_entity_poly.entity_id
_entity_poly.type
_entity_poly.pdbx_seq_one_letter_code
_entity_poly.pdbx_strand_id
1 'polypeptide(L)'
;ALEHSTIIYETSTPGDGSDAHKSQESNMPLLRLSWNKQDPNYIATFQMNSSNVIILDIRVPAVPVSELQCHKGNINSITWSPQSRKHLCSAGDGEFEEEELSDSIELV
;
A
#
# COMPACT_ATOMS: atom_id res chain seq x y z
N ALA A 1 28.52 8.35 -6.22
CA ALA A 1 27.86 8.70 -4.96
C ALA A 1 26.50 8.00 -4.91
N LEU A 2 26.47 6.78 -4.38
CA LEU A 2 25.25 6.07 -3.95
C LEU A 2 25.17 5.99 -2.41
N GLU A 3 26.05 6.72 -1.73
CA GLU A 3 26.39 6.54 -0.31
C GLU A 3 25.24 6.91 0.65
N HIS A 4 24.11 7.38 0.12
CA HIS A 4 22.91 7.74 0.87
C HIS A 4 21.61 7.22 0.22
N SER A 5 21.70 6.23 -0.68
CA SER A 5 20.53 5.66 -1.35
C SER A 5 19.94 4.50 -0.55
N THR A 6 18.66 4.60 -0.18
CA THR A 6 17.88 3.47 0.36
C THR A 6 17.23 2.71 -0.80
N ILE A 7 17.41 1.39 -0.84
CA ILE A 7 16.74 0.51 -1.79
C ILE A 7 15.70 -0.30 -1.02
N ILE A 8 14.45 -0.21 -1.46
CA ILE A 8 13.33 -0.99 -0.91
C ILE A 8 12.98 -2.02 -1.97
N TYR A 9 12.92 -3.29 -1.55
CA TYR A 9 12.48 -4.39 -2.39
C TYR A 9 11.45 -5.22 -1.62
N GLU A 10 10.50 -5.76 -2.37
CA GLU A 10 9.56 -6.73 -1.85
C GLU A 10 10.24 -8.09 -1.70
N THR A 11 9.93 -8.81 -0.63
CA THR A 11 10.38 -10.18 -0.41
C THR A 11 9.18 -11.09 -0.40
N SER A 12 9.26 -12.19 -1.14
CA SER A 12 8.28 -13.27 -1.02
C SER A 12 8.35 -13.79 0.41
N THR A 13 7.24 -13.81 1.14
CA THR A 13 7.21 -14.42 2.47
C THR A 13 7.53 -15.90 2.29
N PRO A 14 8.60 -16.45 2.89
CA PRO A 14 8.85 -17.88 2.81
C PRO A 14 7.67 -18.57 3.49
N GLY A 15 6.83 -19.25 2.72
CA GLY A 15 5.78 -20.08 3.29
C GLY A 15 6.43 -21.05 4.26
N ASP A 16 5.97 -21.07 5.51
CA ASP A 16 6.32 -22.11 6.46
C ASP A 16 6.10 -23.46 5.75
N GLY A 17 7.12 -24.31 5.72
CA GLY A 17 7.32 -25.35 4.71
C GLY A 17 6.32 -26.52 4.69
N SER A 18 5.10 -26.33 5.18
CA SER A 18 4.06 -27.36 5.29
C SER A 18 3.10 -27.43 4.11
N ASP A 19 2.85 -26.35 3.36
CA ASP A 19 1.73 -26.35 2.39
C ASP A 19 2.08 -25.71 1.02
N ALA A 20 2.51 -26.56 0.08
CA ALA A 20 2.83 -26.23 -1.31
C ALA A 20 1.62 -25.74 -2.17
N HIS A 21 0.47 -25.46 -1.55
CA HIS A 21 -0.70 -24.85 -2.21
C HIS A 21 -0.94 -23.38 -1.81
N LYS A 22 -0.20 -22.83 -0.84
CA LYS A 22 -0.26 -21.39 -0.48
C LYS A 22 0.83 -20.52 -1.09
N SER A 23 1.78 -21.12 -1.81
CA SER A 23 2.96 -20.44 -2.39
C SER A 23 2.65 -19.43 -3.51
N GLN A 24 1.38 -19.31 -3.92
CA GLN A 24 0.97 -18.33 -4.93
C GLN A 24 0.55 -16.98 -4.32
N GLU A 25 0.12 -16.95 -3.04
CA GLU A 25 -0.20 -15.71 -2.31
C GLU A 25 1.04 -15.05 -1.72
N SER A 26 2.14 -15.78 -1.56
CA SER A 26 3.37 -15.30 -0.94
C SER A 26 4.20 -14.35 -1.80
N ASN A 27 3.74 -13.99 -3.01
CA ASN A 27 4.49 -13.13 -3.92
C ASN A 27 3.57 -12.16 -4.69
N MET A 28 2.71 -11.44 -3.97
CA MET A 28 1.89 -10.39 -4.56
C MET A 28 2.72 -9.10 -4.72
N PRO A 29 3.00 -8.65 -5.96
CA PRO A 29 3.84 -7.49 -6.19
C PRO A 29 3.18 -6.22 -5.68
N LEU A 30 3.99 -5.27 -5.20
CA LEU A 30 3.54 -3.92 -4.88
C LEU A 30 3.24 -3.15 -6.17
N LEU A 31 2.08 -2.51 -6.18
CA LEU A 31 1.56 -1.73 -7.29
C LEU A 31 1.51 -0.26 -6.88
N ARG A 32 2.04 0.59 -7.78
CA ARG A 32 2.10 2.05 -7.68
C ARG A 32 2.77 2.55 -6.39
N LEU A 33 3.37 3.73 -6.49
CA LEU A 33 3.92 4.44 -5.35
C LEU A 33 3.36 5.85 -5.34
N SER A 34 2.85 6.28 -4.20
CA SER A 34 2.38 7.65 -4.00
C SER A 34 3.16 8.30 -2.87
N TRP A 35 3.85 9.39 -3.18
CA TRP A 35 4.63 10.15 -2.21
C TRP A 35 3.76 11.15 -1.45
N ASN A 36 3.93 11.19 -0.14
CA ASN A 36 3.37 12.27 0.66
C ASN A 36 4.20 13.54 0.43
N LYS A 37 3.64 14.51 -0.28
CA LYS A 37 4.35 15.77 -0.60
C LYS A 37 4.54 16.68 0.60
N GLN A 38 3.73 16.53 1.65
CA GLN A 38 3.80 17.33 2.87
C GLN A 38 4.74 16.70 3.91
N ASP A 39 4.94 15.38 3.87
CA ASP A 39 5.92 14.65 4.67
C ASP A 39 6.61 13.57 3.84
N PRO A 40 7.73 13.92 3.16
CA PRO A 40 8.41 13.03 2.22
C PRO A 40 9.00 11.75 2.83
N ASN A 41 8.93 11.58 4.16
CA ASN A 41 9.34 10.32 4.78
C ASN A 41 8.34 9.18 4.52
N TYR A 42 7.09 9.52 4.17
CA TYR A 42 6.03 8.54 3.97
C TYR A 42 5.69 8.36 2.50
N ILE A 43 5.54 7.10 2.12
CA ILE A 43 5.00 6.67 0.84
C ILE A 43 3.82 5.71 1.07
N ALA A 44 2.85 5.73 0.16
CA ALA A 44 1.76 4.79 0.12
C ALA A 44 1.90 3.86 -1.09
N THR A 45 1.49 2.61 -0.92
CA THR A 45 1.46 1.57 -1.96
C THR A 45 0.33 0.58 -1.66
N PHE A 46 0.09 -0.38 -2.55
CA PHE A 46 -0.86 -1.47 -2.32
C PHE A 46 -0.38 -2.71 -3.07
N GLN A 47 -0.78 -3.92 -2.66
CA GLN A 47 -0.41 -5.15 -3.34
C GLN A 47 -1.37 -5.48 -4.48
N MET A 48 -0.89 -6.25 -5.47
CA MET A 48 -1.75 -6.85 -6.48
C MET A 48 -2.82 -7.72 -5.82
N ASN A 49 -4.07 -7.59 -6.30
CA ASN A 49 -5.23 -8.28 -5.76
C ASN A 49 -5.51 -8.05 -4.27
N SER A 50 -5.04 -6.92 -3.73
CA SER A 50 -5.29 -6.54 -2.35
C SER A 50 -6.26 -5.37 -2.26
N SER A 51 -7.04 -5.38 -1.19
CA SER A 51 -7.95 -4.32 -0.78
C SER A 51 -7.34 -3.40 0.29
N ASN A 52 -6.03 -3.56 0.55
CA ASN A 52 -5.28 -2.82 1.57
C ASN A 52 -4.33 -1.78 0.97
N VAL A 53 -4.32 -0.59 1.59
CA VAL A 53 -3.27 0.42 1.39
C VAL A 53 -2.19 0.23 2.45
N ILE A 54 -0.94 0.22 2.03
CA ILE A 54 0.24 0.09 2.89
C ILE A 54 0.95 1.44 2.95
N ILE A 55 1.24 1.91 4.16
CA ILE A 55 2.03 3.12 4.41
C ILE A 55 3.42 2.72 4.90
N LEU A 56 4.46 3.22 4.23
CA LEU A 56 5.85 2.94 4.57
C LEU A 56 6.57 4.22 5.01
N ASP A 57 7.43 4.11 6.02
CA ASP A 57 8.42 5.13 6.35
C ASP A 57 9.76 4.75 5.69
N ILE A 58 10.25 5.59 4.78
CA ILE A 58 11.49 5.31 4.03
C ILE A 58 12.75 5.30 4.90
N ARG A 59 12.67 5.84 6.12
CA ARG A 59 13.78 5.82 7.09
C ARG A 59 13.89 4.45 7.77
N VAL A 60 12.79 3.69 7.82
CA VAL A 60 12.70 2.36 8.42
C VAL A 60 11.83 1.45 7.54
N PRO A 61 12.27 1.11 6.31
CA PRO A 61 11.41 0.48 5.30
C PRO A 61 11.09 -1.00 5.57
N ALA A 62 11.67 -1.59 6.62
CA ALA A 62 11.52 -3.01 6.94
C ALA A 62 10.13 -3.37 7.51
N VAL A 63 9.42 -2.39 8.07
CA VAL A 63 8.12 -2.61 8.71
C VAL A 63 7.15 -1.53 8.24
N PRO A 64 5.95 -1.89 7.75
CA PRO A 64 4.95 -0.90 7.39
C PRO A 64 4.51 -0.13 8.64
N VAL A 65 4.31 1.16 8.45
CA VAL A 65 3.80 2.06 9.50
C VAL A 65 2.33 1.74 9.78
N SER A 66 1.58 1.45 8.72
CA SER A 66 0.18 1.08 8.80
C SER A 66 -0.25 0.29 7.57
N GLU A 67 -1.21 -0.61 7.77
CA GLU A 67 -1.93 -1.31 6.72
C GLU A 67 -3.42 -1.03 6.92
N LEU A 68 -4.07 -0.49 5.90
CA LEU A 68 -5.42 0.05 5.98
C LEU A 68 -6.31 -0.73 5.02
N GLN A 69 -7.32 -1.41 5.56
CA GLN A 69 -8.37 -2.06 4.78
C GLN A 69 -9.34 -0.98 4.29
N CYS A 70 -9.24 -0.62 3.00
CA CYS A 70 -9.93 0.56 2.47
C CYS A 70 -11.13 0.18 1.60
N HIS A 71 -11.03 -0.91 0.84
CA HIS A 71 -12.07 -1.33 -0.10
C HIS A 71 -12.53 -2.76 0.20
N LYS A 72 -13.66 -3.16 -0.39
CA LYS A 72 -14.09 -4.58 -0.39
C LYS A 72 -13.39 -5.40 -1.47
N GLY A 73 -13.13 -4.79 -2.62
CA GLY A 73 -12.35 -5.41 -3.70
C GLY A 73 -11.02 -4.70 -3.94
N ASN A 74 -10.41 -5.01 -5.09
CA ASN A 74 -9.00 -4.76 -5.34
C ASN A 74 -8.74 -3.26 -5.55
N ILE A 75 -7.71 -2.73 -4.90
CA ILE A 75 -7.29 -1.33 -5.10
C ILE A 75 -6.64 -1.19 -6.47
N ASN A 76 -6.99 -0.10 -7.16
CA ASN A 76 -6.47 0.23 -8.48
C ASN A 76 -5.71 1.56 -8.51
N SER A 77 -5.98 2.47 -7.55
CA SER A 77 -5.35 3.79 -7.49
C SER A 77 -5.24 4.32 -6.05
N ILE A 78 -4.19 5.10 -5.79
CA ILE A 78 -3.96 5.83 -4.54
C ILE A 78 -3.32 7.20 -4.83
N THR A 79 -3.71 8.23 -4.08
CA THR A 79 -3.07 9.55 -4.14
C THR A 79 -3.09 10.26 -2.79
N TRP A 80 -1.97 10.86 -2.39
CA TRP A 80 -1.95 11.75 -1.22
C TRP A 80 -2.65 13.08 -1.50
N SER A 81 -3.25 13.65 -0.47
CA SER A 81 -3.80 15.00 -0.53
C SER A 81 -2.68 16.03 -0.72
N PRO A 82 -2.83 17.00 -1.63
CA PRO A 82 -1.84 18.07 -1.77
C PRO A 82 -1.85 19.04 -0.58
N GLN A 83 -2.94 19.07 0.21
CA GLN A 83 -3.15 20.05 1.28
C GLN A 83 -3.02 19.46 2.70
N SER A 84 -2.97 18.14 2.84
CA SER A 84 -2.88 17.46 4.14
C SER A 84 -1.84 16.37 4.11
N ARG A 85 -0.96 16.33 5.12
CA ARG A 85 0.00 15.23 5.32
C ARG A 85 -0.64 13.95 5.84
N LYS A 86 -1.92 14.01 6.24
CA LYS A 86 -2.64 12.90 6.85
C LYS A 86 -3.70 12.29 5.93
N HIS A 87 -4.04 12.93 4.83
CA HIS A 87 -5.13 12.47 3.97
C HIS A 87 -4.58 11.85 2.70
N LEU A 88 -5.17 10.73 2.31
CA LEU A 88 -4.98 10.14 0.99
C LEU A 88 -6.32 9.64 0.47
N CYS A 89 -6.47 9.54 -0.84
CA CYS A 89 -7.63 8.97 -1.50
C CYS A 89 -7.22 7.65 -2.16
N SER A 90 -8.08 6.63 -2.04
CA SER A 90 -7.94 5.37 -2.76
C SER A 90 -9.17 5.10 -3.61
N ALA A 91 -8.99 4.29 -4.66
CA ALA A 91 -10.08 3.77 -5.46
C ALA A 91 -9.81 2.30 -5.75
N GLY A 92 -10.83 1.47 -5.52
CA GLY A 92 -10.81 0.04 -5.78
C GLY A 92 -12.09 -0.44 -6.45
N ASP A 93 -12.09 -1.70 -6.83
CA ASP A 93 -13.27 -2.38 -7.35
C ASP A 93 -14.19 -2.76 -6.17
N GLY A 94 -15.50 -2.62 -6.36
CA GLY A 94 -16.53 -3.01 -5.40
C GLY A 94 -17.68 -3.69 -6.13
N GLU A 95 -18.33 -4.67 -5.49
CA GLU A 95 -19.58 -5.20 -6.03
C GLU A 95 -20.66 -4.11 -6.00
N PHE A 96 -21.32 -3.92 -7.13
CA PHE A 96 -22.29 -2.85 -7.38
C PHE A 96 -23.44 -2.85 -6.36
N GLU A 97 -23.35 -2.02 -5.33
CA GLU A 97 -24.49 -1.44 -4.62
C GLU A 97 -24.33 0.08 -4.61
N GLU A 98 -24.70 0.75 -5.72
CA GLU A 98 -24.90 2.19 -6.03
C GLU A 98 -24.14 3.34 -5.32
N GLU A 99 -23.30 3.10 -4.32
CA GLU A 99 -22.51 4.12 -3.62
C GLU A 99 -21.10 3.58 -3.33
N GLU A 100 -20.16 3.81 -4.24
CA GLU A 100 -18.75 3.86 -3.84
C GLU A 100 -18.12 5.12 -4.43
N LEU A 101 -18.23 6.20 -3.65
CA LEU A 101 -17.46 7.41 -3.81
C LEU A 101 -16.01 7.10 -3.43
N SER A 102 -15.05 7.80 -4.05
CA SER A 102 -13.65 7.78 -3.65
C SER A 102 -13.51 7.88 -2.13
N ASP A 103 -13.03 6.82 -1.48
CA ASP A 103 -12.80 6.84 -0.05
C ASP A 103 -11.60 7.74 0.26
N SER A 104 -11.87 8.78 1.04
CA SER A 104 -10.83 9.64 1.62
C SER A 104 -10.44 9.04 2.96
N ILE A 105 -9.20 8.58 3.05
CA ILE A 105 -8.64 7.95 4.23
C ILE A 105 -7.89 9.02 5.03
N GLU A 106 -8.27 9.16 6.30
CA GLU A 106 -7.51 9.95 7.27
C GLU A 106 -6.56 9.03 8.06
N LEU A 107 -5.26 9.32 7.96
CA LEU A 107 -4.24 8.73 8.82
C LEU A 107 -4.25 9.46 10.17
N VAL A 108 -4.53 8.72 11.25
CA VAL A 108 -4.50 9.22 12.63
C VAL A 108 -3.11 9.73 13.03
#